data_AF-A0A6M1Z4R4-F1
#
_entry.id   AF-A0A6M1Z4R4-F1
#
_cell.length_a   1.000
_cell.length_b   1.000
_cell.length_c   1.000
_cell.angle_alpha   90.00
_cell.angle_beta   90.00
_cell.angle_gamma   90.00
#
_symmetry.space_group_name_H-M   'P 1'
#
loop_
_entity.id
_entity.type
_entity.pdbx_description
1 polymer ?
#
loop_
_entity_poly.entity_id
_entity_poly.type
_entity_poly.pdbx_seq_one_letter_code
_entity_poly.pdbx_strand_id
1 'polypeptide(L)'
;MLNDIYRKIGKICIYKKKLIFVLITFSFLIGFVLTFSFYKFSKLNDSEKKLLFLEKKSVSTISKRKEIKDFIEKKILFDKSFVEKKLEHLTFLENEKSILSNLLLHPAFSSSSQIKKRISFINSDQNRLKFLEENIKNSTFIKESDLSQLKSLEIDDIDLQKLLSLLEDVQIDGYFPETLSPQLLIKSFTLSKKRENIFSLNMKIFKREFLRQKI
;
A
#
# COMPACT_ATOMS: atom_id res chain seq x y z
N MET A 1 -38.72 -66.15 18.25
CA MET A 1 -37.74 -65.94 19.35
C MET A 1 -37.76 -64.52 19.93
N LEU A 2 -37.60 -63.45 19.15
CA LEU A 2 -37.68 -62.07 19.68
C LEU A 2 -39.03 -61.73 20.32
N ASN A 3 -40.15 -62.12 19.69
CA ASN A 3 -41.49 -61.86 20.23
C ASN A 3 -41.75 -62.50 21.61
N ASP A 4 -41.22 -63.69 21.89
CA ASP A 4 -41.38 -64.34 23.20
C ASP A 4 -40.53 -63.68 24.29
N ILE A 5 -39.37 -63.13 23.90
CA ILE A 5 -38.49 -62.36 24.78
C ILE A 5 -39.19 -61.04 25.17
N TYR A 6 -39.76 -60.30 24.21
CA TYR A 6 -40.54 -59.09 24.50
C TYR A 6 -41.76 -59.37 25.37
N ARG A 7 -42.46 -60.49 25.15
CA ARG A 7 -43.64 -60.89 25.94
C ARG A 7 -43.27 -61.26 27.39
N LYS A 8 -42.11 -61.90 27.61
CA LYS A 8 -41.58 -62.19 28.95
C LYS A 8 -41.11 -60.92 29.68
N ILE A 9 -40.42 -60.02 28.99
CA ILE A 9 -39.97 -58.73 29.54
C ILE A 9 -41.18 -57.86 29.92
N GLY A 10 -42.21 -57.82 29.06
CA GLY A 10 -43.46 -57.10 29.32
C GLY A 10 -44.20 -57.61 30.55
N LYS A 11 -44.32 -58.94 30.73
CA LYS A 11 -44.92 -59.53 31.94
C LYS A 11 -44.13 -59.21 33.21
N ILE A 12 -42.79 -59.22 33.17
CA ILE A 12 -41.95 -58.91 34.35
C ILE A 12 -42.00 -57.42 34.72
N CYS A 13 -42.04 -56.51 33.74
CA CYS A 13 -42.08 -55.06 33.99
C CYS A 13 -43.42 -54.59 34.53
N ILE A 14 -44.54 -55.13 34.02
CA ILE A 14 -45.89 -54.69 34.38
C ILE A 14 -46.34 -55.31 35.72
N TYR A 15 -45.98 -56.57 36.01
CA TYR A 15 -46.49 -57.28 37.19
C TYR A 15 -45.75 -56.96 38.50
N LYS A 16 -44.51 -56.44 38.45
CA LYS A 16 -43.68 -56.14 39.65
C LYS A 16 -43.57 -54.65 40.00
N LYS A 17 -44.50 -53.79 39.57
CA LYS A 17 -44.45 -52.32 39.81
C LYS A 17 -43.11 -51.65 39.39
N LYS A 18 -42.36 -52.23 38.45
CA LYS A 18 -41.09 -51.67 37.91
C LYS A 18 -41.29 -50.81 36.65
N LEU A 19 -42.52 -50.36 36.40
CA LEU A 19 -42.89 -49.50 35.28
C LEU A 19 -42.07 -48.19 35.29
N ILE A 20 -41.75 -47.68 36.48
CA ILE A 20 -40.86 -46.54 36.70
C ILE A 20 -39.47 -46.77 36.09
N PHE A 21 -38.90 -47.99 36.21
CA PHE A 21 -37.59 -48.31 35.64
C PHE A 21 -37.63 -48.28 34.10
N VAL A 22 -38.69 -48.80 33.49
CA VAL A 22 -38.88 -48.75 32.03
C VAL A 22 -38.98 -47.29 31.55
N LEU A 23 -39.75 -46.45 32.24
CA LEU A 23 -39.87 -45.02 31.92
C LEU A 23 -38.53 -44.29 32.07
N ILE A 24 -37.74 -44.58 33.11
CA ILE A 24 -36.41 -44.00 33.30
C ILE A 24 -35.46 -44.41 32.17
N THR A 25 -35.43 -45.69 31.79
CA THR A 25 -34.57 -46.14 30.68
C THR A 25 -34.95 -45.51 29.34
N PHE A 26 -36.25 -45.33 29.08
CA PHE A 26 -36.73 -44.66 27.87
C PHE A 26 -36.41 -43.16 27.89
N SER A 27 -36.60 -42.49 29.03
CA SER A 27 -36.23 -41.08 29.22
C SER A 27 -34.73 -40.86 29.05
N PHE A 28 -33.89 -41.79 29.53
CA PHE A 28 -32.44 -41.73 29.34
C PHE A 28 -32.06 -41.89 27.86
N LEU A 29 -32.70 -42.83 27.15
CA LEU A 29 -32.51 -43.00 25.70
C LEU A 29 -32.88 -41.74 24.91
N ILE A 30 -34.01 -41.10 25.25
CA ILE A 30 -34.42 -39.84 24.64
C ILE A 30 -33.39 -38.75 24.93
N GLY A 31 -32.97 -38.59 26.19
CA GLY A 31 -31.94 -37.60 26.56
C GLY A 31 -30.61 -37.82 25.83
N PHE A 32 -30.19 -39.07 25.69
CA PHE A 32 -28.98 -39.43 24.94
C PHE A 32 -29.11 -39.07 23.44
N VAL A 33 -30.24 -39.38 22.81
CA VAL A 33 -30.48 -39.02 21.40
C VAL A 33 -30.50 -37.51 21.21
N LEU A 34 -31.17 -36.77 22.09
CA LEU A 34 -31.26 -35.31 22.02
C LEU A 34 -29.89 -34.64 22.19
N THR A 35 -29.11 -35.06 23.19
CA THR A 35 -27.74 -34.53 23.42
C THR A 35 -26.81 -34.85 22.26
N PHE A 36 -26.85 -36.07 21.72
CA PHE A 36 -26.06 -36.46 20.55
C PHE A 36 -26.45 -35.66 19.29
N SER A 37 -27.75 -35.46 19.06
CA SER A 37 -28.25 -34.63 17.96
C SER A 37 -27.84 -33.16 18.12
N PHE A 38 -27.91 -32.62 19.33
CA PHE A 38 -27.45 -31.26 19.63
C PHE A 38 -25.95 -31.09 19.38
N TYR A 39 -25.13 -32.07 19.80
CA TYR A 39 -23.70 -32.08 19.53
C TYR A 39 -23.40 -32.09 18.01
N LYS A 40 -24.09 -32.95 17.25
CA LYS A 40 -23.96 -32.96 15.78
C LYS A 40 -24.38 -31.64 15.16
N PHE A 41 -25.49 -31.05 15.61
CA PHE A 41 -25.97 -29.77 15.13
C PHE A 41 -24.97 -28.64 15.42
N SER A 42 -24.41 -28.58 16.63
CA SER A 42 -23.37 -27.61 16.98
C SER A 42 -22.14 -27.77 16.08
N LYS A 43 -21.68 -29.01 15.85
CA LYS A 43 -20.54 -29.28 14.97
C LYS A 43 -20.81 -28.89 13.52
N LEU A 44 -22.04 -29.08 13.03
CA LEU A 44 -22.46 -28.65 11.70
C LEU A 44 -22.45 -27.12 11.59
N ASN A 45 -23.04 -26.42 12.57
CA ASN A 45 -23.03 -24.95 12.62
C ASN A 45 -21.60 -24.39 12.66
N ASP A 46 -20.69 -25.01 13.41
CA ASP A 46 -19.28 -24.61 13.43
C ASP A 46 -18.59 -24.85 12.08
N SER A 47 -18.94 -25.94 11.39
CA SER A 47 -18.42 -26.25 10.07
C SER A 47 -18.93 -25.25 9.02
N GLU A 48 -20.21 -24.87 9.09
CA GLU A 48 -20.83 -23.86 8.24
C GLU A 48 -20.16 -22.48 8.45
N LYS A 49 -19.95 -22.07 9.70
CA LYS A 49 -19.22 -20.82 10.01
C LYS A 49 -17.80 -20.85 9.48
N LYS A 50 -17.10 -21.98 9.59
CA LYS A 50 -15.75 -22.14 9.01
C LYS A 50 -15.78 -22.04 7.49
N LEU A 51 -16.75 -22.65 6.82
CA LEU A 51 -16.92 -22.56 5.38
C LEU A 51 -17.15 -21.11 4.94
N LEU A 52 -18.07 -20.40 5.60
CA LEU A 52 -18.34 -18.97 5.32
C LEU A 52 -17.10 -18.10 5.54
N PHE A 53 -16.32 -18.37 6.58
CA PHE A 53 -15.06 -17.67 6.82
C PHE A 53 -14.04 -17.95 5.72
N LEU A 54 -13.88 -19.21 5.31
CA LEU A 54 -12.96 -19.62 4.26
C LEU A 54 -13.36 -19.04 2.89
N GLU A 55 -14.66 -18.96 2.61
CA GLU A 55 -15.20 -18.33 1.42
C GLU A 55 -14.89 -16.82 1.39
N LYS A 56 -15.18 -16.10 2.48
CA LYS A 56 -14.80 -14.67 2.57
C LYS A 56 -13.30 -14.48 2.42
N LYS A 57 -12.50 -15.36 3.02
CA LYS A 57 -11.03 -15.32 2.93
C LYS A 57 -10.56 -15.60 1.49
N SER A 58 -11.16 -16.56 0.78
CA SER A 58 -10.78 -16.88 -0.59
C SER A 58 -11.09 -15.72 -1.54
N VAL A 59 -12.30 -15.14 -1.46
CA VAL A 59 -12.71 -13.97 -2.25
C VAL A 59 -11.75 -12.80 -2.03
N SER A 60 -11.46 -12.46 -0.76
CA SER A 60 -10.52 -11.38 -0.44
C SER A 60 -9.08 -11.65 -0.91
N THR A 61 -8.67 -12.91 -0.98
CA THR A 61 -7.35 -13.29 -1.48
C THR A 61 -7.27 -13.15 -3.00
N ILE A 62 -8.34 -13.53 -3.71
CA ILE A 62 -8.45 -13.38 -5.16
C ILE A 62 -8.45 -11.89 -5.54
N SER A 63 -9.22 -11.06 -4.85
CA SER A 63 -9.25 -9.61 -5.11
C SER A 63 -7.87 -8.97 -4.91
N LYS A 64 -7.20 -9.28 -3.79
CA LYS A 64 -5.82 -8.80 -3.52
C LYS A 64 -4.82 -9.25 -4.59
N ARG A 65 -4.90 -10.49 -5.07
CA ARG A 65 -4.03 -10.99 -6.15
C ARG A 65 -4.27 -10.23 -7.45
N LYS A 66 -5.52 -9.91 -7.76
CA LYS A 66 -5.87 -9.11 -8.93
C LYS A 66 -5.31 -7.69 -8.81
N GLU A 67 -5.50 -7.02 -7.68
CA GLU A 67 -4.95 -5.68 -7.41
C GLU A 67 -3.42 -5.65 -7.56
N ILE A 68 -2.73 -6.63 -6.97
CA ILE A 68 -1.27 -6.75 -7.09
C ILE A 68 -0.84 -6.97 -8.55
N LYS A 69 -1.55 -7.84 -9.28
CA LYS A 69 -1.26 -8.09 -10.69
C LYS A 69 -1.45 -6.84 -11.53
N ASP A 70 -2.57 -6.15 -11.38
CA ASP A 70 -2.89 -4.92 -12.11
C ASP A 70 -1.84 -3.82 -11.81
N PHE A 71 -1.41 -3.71 -10.55
CA PHE A 71 -0.34 -2.80 -10.15
C PHE A 71 1.00 -3.13 -10.82
N ILE A 72 1.41 -4.40 -10.81
CA ILE A 72 2.66 -4.84 -11.44
C ILE A 72 2.60 -4.61 -12.94
N GLU A 73 1.49 -4.96 -13.61
CA GLU A 73 1.31 -4.74 -15.05
C GLU A 73 1.43 -3.26 -15.43
N LYS A 74 0.86 -2.35 -14.63
CA LYS A 74 1.02 -0.90 -14.80
C LYS A 74 2.49 -0.46 -14.70
N LYS A 75 3.27 -1.07 -13.79
CA LYS A 75 4.65 -0.64 -13.47
C LYS A 75 5.75 -1.41 -14.20
N ILE A 76 5.43 -2.43 -14.99
CA ILE A 76 6.39 -3.13 -15.86
C ILE A 76 6.86 -2.22 -17.01
N LEU A 77 5.96 -1.39 -17.54
CA LEU A 77 6.28 -0.43 -18.58
C LEU A 77 6.75 0.86 -17.91
N PHE A 78 8.03 0.94 -17.58
CA PHE A 78 8.65 2.13 -16.98
C PHE A 78 9.82 2.64 -17.83
N ASP A 79 10.07 3.95 -17.77
CA ASP A 79 11.30 4.54 -18.32
C ASP A 79 12.46 4.31 -17.34
N LYS A 80 13.48 3.55 -17.77
CA LYS A 80 14.68 3.27 -16.97
C LYS A 80 15.47 4.53 -16.62
N SER A 81 15.34 5.57 -17.45
CA SER A 81 16.00 6.86 -17.31
C SER A 81 15.07 7.94 -16.75
N PHE A 82 13.99 7.54 -16.07
CA PHE A 82 12.98 8.46 -15.56
C PHE A 82 13.57 9.49 -14.58
N VAL A 83 14.41 9.05 -13.65
CA VAL A 83 15.00 9.94 -12.64
C VAL A 83 15.81 11.01 -13.32
N GLU A 84 16.72 10.62 -14.22
CA GLU A 84 17.59 11.54 -14.93
C GLU A 84 16.78 12.47 -15.84
N LYS A 85 15.85 11.94 -16.66
CA LYS A 85 15.13 12.72 -17.67
C LYS A 85 13.99 13.58 -17.12
N LYS A 86 13.33 13.15 -16.03
CA LYS A 86 12.11 13.80 -15.53
C LYS A 86 12.34 14.51 -14.20
N LEU A 87 13.01 13.89 -13.24
CA LEU A 87 13.23 14.50 -11.92
C LEU A 87 14.41 15.47 -11.93
N GLU A 88 15.57 15.07 -12.45
CA GLU A 88 16.78 15.91 -12.42
C GLU A 88 16.73 17.07 -13.42
N HIS A 89 15.90 16.96 -14.46
CA HIS A 89 15.66 18.05 -15.42
C HIS A 89 14.67 19.11 -14.92
N LEU A 90 14.04 18.92 -13.75
CA LEU A 90 13.17 19.95 -13.18
C LEU A 90 13.95 21.24 -12.95
N THR A 91 13.30 22.35 -13.29
CA THR A 91 13.71 23.69 -12.89
C THR A 91 12.86 24.12 -11.71
N PHE A 92 13.46 24.91 -10.82
CA PHE A 92 12.88 25.37 -9.57
C PHE A 92 12.98 26.89 -9.48
N LEU A 93 12.12 27.51 -8.68
CA LEU A 93 12.06 28.95 -8.39
C LEU A 93 11.83 29.83 -9.63
N GLU A 94 11.04 29.35 -10.60
CA GLU A 94 10.76 30.11 -11.82
C GLU A 94 10.02 31.43 -11.53
N ASN A 95 9.16 31.46 -10.50
CA ASN A 95 8.49 32.67 -10.07
C ASN A 95 9.47 33.71 -9.50
N GLU A 96 10.37 33.30 -8.60
CA GLU A 96 11.42 34.17 -8.05
C GLU A 96 12.30 34.70 -9.19
N LYS A 97 12.72 33.82 -10.10
CA LYS A 97 13.53 34.18 -11.26
C LYS A 97 12.85 35.20 -12.16
N SER A 98 11.56 35.06 -12.43
CA SER A 98 10.77 36.01 -13.21
C SER A 98 10.77 37.40 -12.56
N ILE A 99 10.49 37.47 -11.26
CA ILE A 99 10.50 38.73 -10.50
C ILE A 99 11.89 39.38 -10.52
N LEU A 100 12.95 38.61 -10.25
CA LEU A 100 14.32 39.12 -10.23
C LEU A 100 14.77 39.61 -11.62
N SER A 101 14.35 38.91 -12.69
CA SER A 101 14.66 39.31 -14.06
C SER A 101 13.98 40.63 -14.43
N ASN A 102 12.72 40.81 -14.02
CA ASN A 102 11.99 42.08 -14.22
C ASN A 102 12.63 43.22 -13.43
N LEU A 103 13.11 42.97 -12.21
CA LEU A 103 13.81 43.97 -11.41
C LEU A 103 15.10 44.45 -12.09
N LEU A 104 15.85 43.57 -12.75
CA LEU A 104 17.06 43.95 -13.48
C LEU A 104 16.81 44.85 -14.69
N LEU A 105 15.60 44.80 -15.28
CA LEU A 105 15.21 45.70 -16.37
C LEU A 105 15.01 47.14 -15.88
N HIS A 106 14.71 47.32 -14.59
CA HIS A 106 14.52 48.65 -14.02
C HIS A 106 15.87 49.39 -13.87
N PRO A 107 15.98 50.66 -14.32
CA PRO A 107 17.24 51.41 -14.31
C PRO A 107 17.93 51.44 -12.95
N ALA A 108 17.14 51.57 -11.87
CA ALA A 108 17.65 51.63 -10.49
C ALA A 108 18.36 50.35 -10.01
N PHE A 109 18.08 49.19 -10.60
CA PHE A 109 18.62 47.90 -10.16
C PHE A 109 19.46 47.19 -11.23
N SER A 110 19.60 47.78 -12.42
CA SER A 110 20.34 47.24 -13.57
C SER A 110 21.79 46.85 -13.27
N SER A 111 22.44 47.55 -12.34
CA SER A 111 23.82 47.32 -11.90
C SER A 111 23.93 46.46 -10.63
N SER A 112 22.82 45.98 -10.06
CA SER A 112 22.81 45.21 -8.81
C SER A 112 23.51 43.87 -8.98
N SER A 113 24.70 43.74 -8.37
CA SER A 113 25.48 42.51 -8.38
C SER A 113 24.80 41.39 -7.59
N GLN A 114 24.03 41.72 -6.56
CA GLN A 114 23.33 40.75 -5.72
C GLN A 114 22.23 40.01 -6.49
N ILE A 115 21.41 40.75 -7.26
CA ILE A 115 20.32 40.16 -8.06
C ILE A 115 20.89 39.27 -9.16
N LYS A 116 21.96 39.73 -9.85
CA LYS A 116 22.65 38.93 -10.86
C LYS A 116 23.23 37.63 -10.28
N LYS A 117 23.87 37.70 -9.10
CA LYS A 117 24.38 36.51 -8.40
C LYS A 117 23.26 35.54 -8.01
N ARG A 118 22.11 36.05 -7.55
CA ARG A 118 20.96 35.20 -7.18
C ARG A 118 20.37 34.49 -8.40
N ILE A 119 20.15 35.18 -9.50
CA ILE A 119 19.69 34.56 -10.76
C ILE A 119 20.70 33.53 -11.26
N SER A 120 22.00 33.85 -11.19
CA SER A 120 23.06 32.91 -11.53
C SER A 120 23.00 31.66 -10.66
N PHE A 121 22.77 31.78 -9.35
CA PHE A 121 22.58 30.64 -8.46
C PHE A 121 21.38 29.79 -8.86
N ILE A 122 20.21 30.39 -9.09
CA ILE A 122 18.98 29.67 -9.49
C ILE A 122 19.19 28.89 -10.78
N ASN A 123 19.89 29.48 -11.76
CA ASN A 123 20.18 28.82 -13.04
C ASN A 123 21.38 27.84 -12.97
N SER A 124 22.19 27.91 -11.92
CA SER A 124 23.38 27.08 -11.77
C SER A 124 23.01 25.65 -11.39
N ASP A 125 23.98 24.76 -11.57
CA ASP A 125 23.90 23.38 -11.10
C ASP A 125 23.83 23.24 -9.56
N GLN A 126 23.97 24.35 -8.81
CA GLN A 126 23.85 24.35 -7.36
C GLN A 126 22.40 24.24 -6.88
N ASN A 127 21.42 24.70 -7.68
CA ASN A 127 20.00 24.57 -7.37
C ASN A 127 19.29 23.54 -8.27
N ARG A 128 20.01 22.45 -8.60
CA ARG A 128 19.46 21.34 -9.37
C ARG A 128 19.27 20.11 -8.50
N LEU A 129 18.15 19.43 -8.70
CA LEU A 129 17.91 18.15 -8.07
C LEU A 129 18.80 17.11 -8.75
N LYS A 130 19.67 16.47 -7.95
CA LYS A 130 20.51 15.36 -8.41
C LYS A 130 20.53 14.27 -7.36
N PHE A 131 20.48 13.03 -7.82
CA PHE A 131 20.51 11.86 -6.98
C PHE A 131 21.79 11.06 -7.17
N LEU A 132 22.22 10.44 -6.08
CA LEU A 132 23.19 9.36 -6.09
C LEU A 132 22.44 8.05 -5.88
N GLU A 133 22.60 7.11 -6.81
CA GLU A 133 22.04 5.77 -6.68
C GLU A 133 22.96 4.90 -5.80
N GLU A 134 22.39 4.36 -4.72
CA GLU A 134 23.04 3.59 -3.67
C GLU A 134 22.27 2.28 -3.42
N ASN A 135 22.89 1.31 -2.74
CA ASN A 135 22.24 0.08 -2.26
C ASN A 135 21.44 -0.69 -3.31
N ILE A 136 21.99 -0.86 -4.52
CA ILE A 136 21.32 -1.57 -5.61
C ILE A 136 21.13 -3.04 -5.24
N LYS A 137 19.88 -3.48 -5.15
CA LYS A 137 19.47 -4.87 -4.92
C LYS A 137 18.75 -5.37 -6.15
N ASN A 138 19.29 -6.43 -6.74
CA ASN A 138 18.70 -7.08 -7.89
C ASN A 138 18.09 -8.42 -7.48
N SER A 139 16.83 -8.61 -7.84
CA SER A 139 16.15 -9.90 -7.78
C SER A 139 15.69 -10.29 -9.19
N THR A 140 15.19 -11.51 -9.35
CA THR A 140 14.77 -12.03 -10.67
C THR A 140 13.74 -11.15 -11.38
N PHE A 141 12.85 -10.47 -10.63
CA PHE A 141 11.73 -9.71 -11.19
C PHE A 141 11.75 -8.23 -10.81
N ILE A 142 12.60 -7.83 -9.89
CA ILE A 142 12.59 -6.48 -9.31
C ILE A 142 14.04 -6.00 -9.13
N LYS A 143 14.31 -4.79 -9.59
CA LYS A 143 15.51 -4.04 -9.21
C LYS A 143 15.10 -2.93 -8.25
N GLU A 144 15.78 -2.85 -7.13
CA GLU A 144 15.55 -1.87 -6.07
C GLU A 144 16.81 -1.06 -5.81
N SER A 145 16.69 0.24 -5.60
CA SER A 145 17.81 1.10 -5.25
C SER A 145 17.38 2.27 -4.38
N ASP A 146 18.32 2.79 -3.60
CA ASP A 146 18.16 4.00 -2.83
C ASP A 146 18.70 5.19 -3.62
N LEU A 147 17.96 6.28 -3.66
CA LEU A 147 18.34 7.53 -4.31
C LEU A 147 18.52 8.58 -3.21
N SER A 148 19.77 8.93 -2.93
CA SER A 148 20.12 9.97 -1.97
C SER A 148 20.35 11.29 -2.69
N GLN A 149 19.66 12.37 -2.27
CA GLN A 149 19.88 13.69 -2.85
C GLN A 149 21.31 14.18 -2.56
N LEU A 150 22.05 14.58 -3.60
CA LEU A 150 23.46 14.96 -3.49
C LEU A 150 23.68 16.27 -2.73
N LYS A 151 22.80 17.25 -2.95
CA LYS A 151 22.90 18.60 -2.37
C LYS A 151 21.51 19.08 -2.02
N SER A 152 21.37 19.78 -0.90
CA SER A 152 20.12 20.46 -0.54
C SER A 152 19.74 21.47 -1.63
N LEU A 153 18.46 21.53 -1.97
CA LEU A 153 17.96 22.40 -3.03
C LEU A 153 16.96 23.40 -2.46
N GLU A 154 16.85 24.58 -3.07
CA GLU A 154 15.87 25.60 -2.71
C GLU A 154 14.65 25.51 -3.63
N ILE A 155 13.47 25.38 -3.02
CA ILE A 155 12.18 25.23 -3.70
C ILE A 155 11.14 26.18 -3.10
N ASP A 156 10.14 26.52 -3.91
CA ASP A 156 8.90 27.12 -3.44
C ASP A 156 7.79 26.06 -3.27
N ASP A 157 6.59 26.49 -2.87
CA ASP A 157 5.46 25.60 -2.64
C ASP A 157 4.97 24.95 -3.95
N ILE A 158 5.04 25.68 -5.07
CA ILE A 158 4.55 25.23 -6.37
C ILE A 158 5.47 24.13 -6.93
N ASP A 159 6.78 24.37 -6.83
CA ASP A 159 7.83 23.41 -7.13
C ASP A 159 7.67 22.13 -6.32
N LEU A 160 7.37 22.27 -5.03
CA LEU A 160 7.17 21.14 -4.13
C LEU A 160 5.98 20.28 -4.58
N GLN A 161 4.84 20.90 -4.89
CA GLN A 161 3.66 20.20 -5.39
C GLN A 161 3.96 19.42 -6.67
N LYS A 162 4.65 20.05 -7.62
CA LYS A 162 5.06 19.42 -8.87
C LYS A 162 6.01 18.25 -8.65
N LEU A 163 6.96 18.37 -7.72
CA LEU A 163 7.88 17.30 -7.39
C LEU A 163 7.14 16.12 -6.75
N LEU A 164 6.28 16.38 -5.77
CA LEU A 164 5.52 15.35 -5.06
C LEU A 164 4.53 14.62 -5.99
N SER A 165 3.89 15.31 -6.93
CA SER A 165 2.97 14.67 -7.88
C SER A 165 3.69 13.64 -8.76
N LEU A 166 4.96 13.90 -9.12
CA LEU A 166 5.78 12.99 -9.91
C LEU A 166 6.28 11.79 -9.10
N LEU A 167 6.57 11.99 -7.81
CA LEU A 167 7.12 10.95 -6.94
C LEU A 167 6.06 9.97 -6.46
N GLU A 168 4.92 10.48 -5.99
CA GLU A 168 3.88 9.66 -5.36
C GLU A 168 2.85 9.12 -6.37
N ASP A 169 2.96 9.46 -7.66
CA ASP A 169 2.03 9.04 -8.72
C ASP A 169 0.57 9.51 -8.45
N VAL A 170 0.41 10.70 -7.85
CA VAL A 170 -0.90 11.32 -7.47
C VAL A 170 -1.00 12.74 -8.01
N GLN A 171 -2.21 13.15 -8.41
CA GLN A 171 -2.48 14.53 -8.82
C GLN A 171 -2.53 15.46 -7.60
N ILE A 172 -1.79 16.58 -7.66
CA ILE A 172 -1.78 17.62 -6.61
C ILE A 172 -2.07 18.97 -7.24
N ASP A 173 -3.16 19.62 -6.83
CA ASP A 173 -3.71 20.91 -7.26
C ASP A 173 -3.94 21.09 -8.78
N GLY A 174 -2.89 21.02 -9.59
CA GLY A 174 -2.93 21.06 -11.06
C GLY A 174 -1.80 20.28 -11.73
N TYR A 175 -0.95 19.62 -10.95
CA TYR A 175 0.16 18.82 -11.42
C TYR A 175 -0.24 17.36 -11.52
N PHE A 176 -0.03 16.78 -12.69
CA PHE A 176 -0.36 15.40 -12.98
C PHE A 176 0.86 14.50 -12.84
N PRO A 177 0.67 13.24 -12.41
CA PRO A 177 1.73 12.26 -12.42
C PRO A 177 2.14 11.94 -13.86
N GLU A 178 3.40 11.56 -14.04
CA GLU A 178 3.94 11.20 -15.34
C GLU A 178 3.68 9.72 -15.65
N THR A 179 3.31 9.43 -16.90
CA THR A 179 3.15 8.05 -17.38
C THR A 179 4.50 7.33 -17.42
N LEU A 180 4.50 6.01 -17.23
CA LEU A 180 5.70 5.17 -17.28
C LEU A 180 6.73 5.49 -16.17
N SER A 181 6.28 6.04 -15.04
CA SER A 181 7.11 6.21 -13.86
C SER A 181 7.40 4.86 -13.20
N PRO A 182 8.65 4.58 -12.79
CA PRO A 182 8.93 3.48 -11.87
C PRO A 182 8.19 3.72 -10.54
N GLN A 183 8.15 2.71 -9.66
CA GLN A 183 7.65 2.96 -8.32
C GLN A 183 8.71 3.73 -7.53
N LEU A 184 8.37 4.95 -7.13
CA LEU A 184 9.17 5.80 -6.27
C LEU A 184 8.46 5.93 -4.92
N LEU A 185 9.22 5.87 -3.83
CA LEU A 185 8.68 6.03 -2.48
C LEU A 185 9.61 6.94 -1.67
N ILE A 186 9.05 7.94 -1.01
CA ILE A 186 9.82 8.84 -0.16
C ILE A 186 10.23 8.08 1.12
N LYS A 187 11.54 7.93 1.35
CA LYS A 187 12.10 7.33 2.58
C LYS A 187 12.39 8.37 3.65
N SER A 188 12.90 9.52 3.23
CA SER A 188 13.23 10.64 4.11
C SER A 188 12.92 11.93 3.38
N PHE A 189 12.34 12.88 4.10
CA PHE A 189 11.96 14.18 3.57
C PHE A 189 12.12 15.22 4.66
N THR A 190 13.05 16.14 4.47
CA THR A 190 13.33 17.23 5.40
C THR A 190 13.19 18.55 4.66
N LEU A 191 12.29 19.39 5.17
CA LEU A 191 12.02 20.72 4.64
C LEU A 191 12.36 21.75 5.73
N SER A 192 13.22 22.72 5.40
CA SER A 192 13.62 23.77 6.33
C SER A 192 13.39 25.15 5.71
N LYS A 193 12.73 26.06 6.44
CA LYS A 193 12.43 27.40 5.94
C LYS A 193 13.72 28.22 5.83
N LYS A 194 13.99 28.77 4.64
CA LYS A 194 15.15 29.65 4.38
C LYS A 194 14.72 31.12 4.33
N ARG A 195 13.64 31.42 3.62
CA ARG A 195 13.05 32.75 3.46
C ARG A 195 11.52 32.66 3.45
N GLU A 196 10.84 33.78 3.26
CA GLU A 196 9.42 33.74 2.92
C GLU A 196 9.22 32.96 1.62
N ASN A 197 8.39 31.92 1.69
CA ASN A 197 8.00 31.04 0.58
C ASN A 197 9.16 30.32 -0.13
N ILE A 198 10.33 30.23 0.51
CA ILE A 198 11.48 29.45 0.00
C ILE A 198 11.97 28.51 1.08
N PHE A 199 12.05 27.23 0.72
CA PHE A 199 12.44 26.14 1.59
C PHE A 199 13.68 25.43 1.06
N SER A 200 14.53 24.96 1.96
CA SER A 200 15.60 24.04 1.63
C SER A 200 15.12 22.61 1.83
N LEU A 201 15.09 21.86 0.73
CA LEU A 201 14.68 20.46 0.65
C LEU A 201 15.90 19.54 0.66
N ASN A 202 15.84 18.52 1.49
CA ASN A 202 16.71 17.35 1.44
C ASN A 202 15.85 16.08 1.50
N MET A 203 16.06 15.14 0.60
CA MET A 203 15.26 13.93 0.51
C MET A 203 16.04 12.67 0.14
N LYS A 204 15.47 11.53 0.51
CA LYS A 204 15.87 10.21 0.06
C LYS A 204 14.67 9.47 -0.50
N ILE A 205 14.84 8.87 -1.67
CA ILE A 205 13.79 8.15 -2.37
C ILE A 205 14.22 6.70 -2.51
N PHE A 206 13.26 5.79 -2.47
CA PHE A 206 13.44 4.40 -2.84
C PHE A 206 12.86 4.18 -4.23
N LYS A 207 13.68 3.67 -5.14
CA LYS A 207 13.29 3.34 -6.50
C LYS A 207 13.09 1.84 -6.63
N ARG A 208 11.94 1.42 -7.17
CA ARG A 208 11.62 0.05 -7.51
C ARG A 208 11.22 -0.06 -8.98
N GLU A 209 11.92 -0.93 -9.68
CA GLU A 209 11.80 -1.21 -11.11
C GLU A 209 11.31 -2.65 -11.31
N PHE A 210 10.17 -2.85 -11.97
CA PHE A 210 9.60 -4.17 -12.23
C PHE A 210 10.06 -4.70 -13.58
N LEU A 211 10.87 -5.76 -13.57
CA LEU A 211 11.46 -6.34 -14.78
C LEU A 211 10.50 -7.34 -15.42
N ARG A 212 10.28 -7.18 -16.73
CA ARG A 212 9.46 -8.13 -17.50
C ARG A 212 10.18 -9.48 -17.57
N GLN A 213 9.45 -10.55 -17.28
CA GLN A 213 9.92 -11.92 -17.51
C GLN A 213 10.16 -12.10 -19.01
N LYS A 214 11.40 -12.38 -19.42
CA LYS A 214 11.65 -12.99 -20.72
C LYS A 214 11.11 -14.42 -20.61
N ILE A 215 9.92 -14.65 -21.14
CA ILE A 215 9.43 -16.01 -21.46
C ILE A 215 10.18 -16.46 -22.72
#